data_AF-A0A8K0SDY9-F1
#
_entry.id   AF-A0A8K0SDY9-F1
#
_cell.length_a   1.000
_cell.length_b   1.000
_cell.length_c   1.000
_cell.angle_alpha   90.00
_cell.angle_beta   90.00
_cell.angle_gamma   90.00
#
_symmetry.space_group_name_H-M   'P 1'
#
loop_
_entity.id
_entity.type
_entity.pdbx_description
1 polymer ?
#
loop_
_entity_poly.entity_id
_entity_poly.type
_entity_poly.pdbx_seq_one_letter_code
_entity_poly.pdbx_strand_id
1 'polypeptide(L)'
;MSPVITTRSDPAGCQGDDCTSYLVTGGLESLTPWLPETHSTYSQVRVNDMPSVQMDVEISRNDTFLQDECDVFGAENLTIGMKLCIAMAPGSSGSLRVGLFICSVGIGEHDCLPVDPFFPNMTVHSSFFTRQVTIVASRSNYSIVSVGDKTDPAPYNWEARDIDAYRTAFRWLLNYTAAGIPAPSSTIEIFYTARNQLSSRSTSGILTQNVHGLLVFPFWLFNVNNWGNTEAYNLRMQASPRFGFGGASLIGLSWVVLSVGIDFLCIGLGKGETWSVERPE
;
A
#
# COMPACT_ATOMS: atom_id res chain seq x y z
N MET A 1 9.84 5.96 -2.16
CA MET A 1 8.42 6.37 -2.08
C MET A 1 8.25 7.63 -2.90
N SER A 2 7.26 7.65 -3.78
CA SER A 2 7.07 8.76 -4.72
C SER A 2 6.48 10.00 -4.01
N PRO A 3 7.06 11.20 -4.19
CA PRO A 3 6.51 12.46 -3.65
C PRO A 3 5.20 12.88 -4.32
N VAL A 4 4.74 12.11 -5.32
CA VAL A 4 3.43 12.27 -5.96
C VAL A 4 2.29 11.93 -5.00
N ILE A 5 2.51 11.02 -4.05
CA ILE A 5 1.42 10.42 -3.26
C ILE A 5 1.72 10.47 -1.75
N THR A 6 2.98 10.53 -1.36
CA THR A 6 3.40 10.36 0.04
C THR A 6 4.44 11.40 0.46
N THR A 7 4.35 11.85 1.71
CA THR A 7 5.31 12.74 2.36
C THR A 7 5.64 12.21 3.75
N ARG A 8 6.82 12.54 4.29
CA ARG A 8 7.15 12.18 5.67
C ARG A 8 6.36 13.09 6.63
N SER A 9 5.88 12.54 7.73
CA SER A 9 5.18 13.30 8.78
C SER A 9 5.77 13.00 10.15
N ASP A 10 5.40 13.81 11.13
CA ASP A 10 5.66 13.52 12.53
C ASP A 10 4.70 12.40 12.99
N PRO A 11 5.20 11.37 13.70
CA PRO A 11 4.36 10.30 14.21
C PRO A 11 3.31 10.79 15.22
N ALA A 12 2.16 10.13 15.22
CA ALA A 12 1.05 10.32 16.14
C ALA A 12 0.88 9.15 17.12
N GLY A 13 1.15 7.91 16.68
CA GLY A 13 0.88 6.67 17.41
C GLY A 13 2.09 5.99 18.04
N CYS A 14 3.31 6.30 17.59
CA CYS A 14 4.55 5.76 18.15
C CYS A 14 5.60 6.84 18.43
N GLN A 15 6.59 6.51 19.27
CA GLN A 15 7.68 7.42 19.65
C GLN A 15 9.05 6.74 19.49
N GLY A 16 10.08 7.55 19.22
CA GLY A 16 11.48 7.09 19.16
C GLY A 16 12.00 6.81 17.75
N ASP A 17 13.26 6.36 17.69
CA ASP A 17 14.01 6.20 16.44
C ASP A 17 13.58 4.99 15.59
N ASP A 18 12.75 4.11 16.14
CA ASP A 18 12.16 2.95 15.45
C ASP A 18 10.81 3.28 14.80
N CYS A 19 10.30 4.49 15.00
CA CYS A 19 9.01 4.94 14.50
C CYS A 19 9.17 5.81 13.25
N THR A 20 8.53 5.41 12.16
CA THR A 20 8.49 6.17 10.91
C THR A 20 7.05 6.49 10.52
N SER A 21 6.78 7.75 10.21
CA SER A 21 5.44 8.19 9.81
C SER A 21 5.41 8.74 8.40
N TYR A 22 4.39 8.33 7.66
CA TYR A 22 4.10 8.79 6.31
C TYR A 22 2.70 9.36 6.25
N LEU A 23 2.58 10.55 5.66
CA LEU A 23 1.30 11.12 5.30
C LEU A 23 1.05 10.86 3.81
N VAL A 24 -0.10 10.28 3.55
CA VAL A 24 -0.60 9.91 2.25
C VAL A 24 -1.80 10.79 1.98
N THR A 25 -1.65 11.74 1.07
CA THR A 25 -2.74 12.63 0.71
C THR A 25 -3.59 11.94 -0.35
N GLY A 26 -4.92 12.04 -0.27
CA GLY A 26 -5.82 11.54 -1.31
C GLY A 26 -5.31 11.97 -2.69
N GLY A 27 -5.41 11.07 -3.68
CA GLY A 27 -4.61 11.15 -4.90
C GLY A 27 -4.71 12.51 -5.60
N LEU A 28 -3.57 13.17 -5.86
CA LEU A 28 -3.51 14.35 -6.72
C LEU A 28 -4.16 14.11 -8.10
N GLU A 29 -4.17 12.86 -8.55
CA GLU A 29 -4.88 12.40 -9.75
C GLU A 29 -6.40 12.60 -9.68
N SER A 30 -6.99 12.59 -8.47
CA SER A 30 -8.42 12.86 -8.27
C SER A 30 -8.84 14.29 -8.59
N LEU A 31 -7.86 15.19 -8.67
CA LEU A 31 -8.03 16.60 -8.95
C LEU A 31 -7.69 16.93 -10.41
N THR A 32 -7.54 15.92 -11.27
CA THR A 32 -7.29 16.10 -12.70
C THR A 32 -8.56 15.92 -13.54
N PRO A 33 -8.88 16.83 -14.48
CA PRO A 33 -8.17 18.09 -14.75
C PRO A 33 -8.31 19.10 -13.59
N TRP A 34 -7.22 19.83 -13.31
CA TRP A 34 -7.16 20.81 -12.24
C TRP A 34 -8.10 21.98 -12.51
N LEU A 35 -9.18 22.05 -11.72
CA LEU A 35 -10.06 23.21 -11.67
C LEU A 35 -9.41 24.34 -10.83
N PRO A 36 -9.54 25.61 -11.24
CA PRO A 36 -10.18 26.06 -12.48
C PRO A 36 -9.22 26.04 -13.68
N GLU A 37 -9.74 25.62 -14.84
CA GLU A 37 -9.02 25.65 -16.12
C GLU A 37 -8.65 27.08 -16.57
N THR A 38 -9.38 28.08 -16.06
CA THR A 38 -9.18 29.51 -16.36
C THR A 38 -7.86 30.08 -15.85
N HIS A 39 -7.10 29.33 -15.06
CA HIS A 39 -5.84 29.74 -14.44
C HIS A 39 -4.70 28.77 -14.80
N SER A 40 -4.65 28.35 -16.07
CA SER A 40 -3.66 27.39 -16.60
C SER A 40 -2.20 27.88 -16.51
N THR A 41 -1.97 29.17 -16.33
CA THR A 41 -0.64 29.78 -16.16
C THR A 41 -0.05 29.62 -14.77
N TYR A 42 -0.85 29.21 -13.77
CA TYR A 42 -0.38 29.02 -12.41
C TYR A 42 0.37 27.69 -12.32
N SER A 43 1.62 27.69 -11.85
CA SER A 43 2.45 26.49 -11.78
C SER A 43 2.04 25.53 -10.66
N GLN A 44 1.27 26.01 -9.68
CA GLN A 44 0.90 25.29 -8.47
C GLN A 44 -0.60 25.43 -8.16
N VAL A 45 -1.15 24.43 -7.49
CA VAL A 45 -2.51 24.44 -6.95
C VAL A 45 -2.45 24.17 -5.47
N ARG A 46 -3.17 24.99 -4.69
CA ARG A 46 -3.39 24.77 -3.26
C ARG A 46 -4.76 24.13 -3.07
N VAL A 47 -4.80 23.04 -2.31
CA VAL A 47 -6.02 22.32 -1.96
C VAL A 47 -6.09 22.31 -0.45
N ASN A 48 -7.13 22.96 0.09
CA ASN A 48 -7.36 22.97 1.53
C ASN A 48 -8.21 21.76 1.92
N ASP A 49 -8.16 21.39 3.20
CA ASP A 49 -8.99 20.35 3.81
C ASP A 49 -8.95 19.00 3.08
N MET A 50 -7.81 18.68 2.47
CA MET A 50 -7.63 17.47 1.68
C MET A 50 -7.65 16.24 2.59
N PRO A 51 -8.60 15.31 2.39
CA PRO A 51 -8.63 14.05 3.13
C PRO A 51 -7.32 13.29 2.93
N SER A 52 -6.70 12.90 4.04
CA SER A 52 -5.39 12.28 4.06
C SER A 52 -5.34 11.18 5.11
N VAL A 53 -4.47 10.22 4.88
CA VAL A 53 -4.20 9.10 5.76
C VAL A 53 -2.77 9.24 6.24
N GLN A 54 -2.57 9.20 7.55
CA GLN A 54 -1.24 9.04 8.13
C GLN A 54 -1.05 7.59 8.55
N MET A 55 0.09 7.02 8.19
CA MET A 55 0.50 5.68 8.60
C MET A 55 1.79 5.80 9.41
N ASP A 56 1.73 5.34 10.65
CA ASP A 56 2.87 5.25 11.54
C ASP A 56 3.31 3.79 11.63
N VAL A 57 4.60 3.55 11.43
CA VAL A 57 5.18 2.20 11.43
C VAL A 57 6.29 2.14 12.46
N GLU A 58 6.17 1.17 13.35
CA GLU A 58 7.17 0.84 14.37
C GLU A 58 7.72 -0.56 14.13
N ILE A 59 9.03 -0.73 14.21
CA ILE A 59 9.64 -2.06 14.09
C ILE A 59 9.40 -2.86 15.38
N SER A 60 8.77 -4.03 15.24
CA SER A 60 8.57 -4.99 16.35
C SER A 60 9.51 -6.19 16.18
N ARG A 61 9.79 -6.90 17.27
CA ARG A 61 10.77 -8.02 17.27
C ARG A 61 10.24 -9.34 17.80
N ASN A 62 9.06 -9.36 18.42
CA ASN A 62 8.61 -10.52 19.20
C ASN A 62 7.15 -10.94 18.90
N ASP A 63 6.53 -10.42 17.85
CA ASP A 63 5.18 -10.88 17.53
C ASP A 63 5.20 -12.26 16.90
N THR A 64 4.27 -13.08 17.37
CA THR A 64 3.93 -14.37 16.78
C THR A 64 2.61 -14.25 16.05
N PHE A 65 2.43 -15.02 14.99
CA PHE A 65 1.23 -15.02 14.18
C PHE A 65 0.59 -16.41 14.19
N LEU A 66 -0.74 -16.44 14.20
CA LEU A 66 -1.51 -17.65 13.97
C LEU A 66 -1.57 -17.95 12.47
N GLN A 67 -1.77 -19.20 12.09
CA GLN A 67 -1.76 -19.60 10.67
C GLN A 67 -2.91 -18.96 9.88
N ASP A 68 -4.08 -18.77 10.50
CA ASP A 68 -5.23 -18.12 9.89
C ASP A 68 -5.04 -16.61 9.68
N GLU A 69 -4.07 -16.00 10.35
CA GLU A 69 -3.66 -14.59 10.16
C GLU A 69 -2.71 -14.39 8.98
N CYS A 70 -2.29 -15.49 8.34
CA CYS A 70 -1.26 -15.49 7.31
C CYS A 70 -1.82 -15.84 5.93
N ASP A 71 -1.18 -15.29 4.91
CA ASP A 71 -1.38 -15.63 3.50
C ASP A 71 -0.02 -15.94 2.87
N VAL A 72 0.02 -16.94 2.00
CA VAL A 72 1.25 -17.39 1.33
C VAL A 72 1.18 -17.09 -0.15
N PHE A 73 2.26 -16.49 -0.66
CA PHE A 73 2.40 -16.05 -2.04
C PHE A 73 3.61 -16.73 -2.68
N GLY A 74 3.41 -17.34 -3.84
CA GLY A 74 4.44 -18.08 -4.55
C GLY A 74 3.87 -19.08 -5.55
N ALA A 75 4.72 -19.96 -6.06
CA ALA A 75 4.33 -21.15 -6.82
C ALA A 75 5.08 -22.38 -6.28
N GLU A 76 4.43 -23.54 -6.22
CA GLU A 76 5.00 -24.77 -5.63
C GLU A 76 6.26 -25.28 -6.34
N ASN A 77 6.43 -24.94 -7.62
CA ASN A 77 7.59 -25.31 -8.43
C ASN A 77 8.67 -24.22 -8.48
N LEU A 78 8.53 -23.15 -7.70
CA LEU A 78 9.48 -22.03 -7.65
C LEU A 78 9.98 -21.83 -6.21
N THR A 79 11.24 -21.42 -6.09
CA THR A 79 11.85 -21.11 -4.78
C THR A 79 11.42 -19.76 -4.24
N ILE A 80 10.93 -18.86 -5.10
CA ILE A 80 10.53 -17.50 -4.74
C ILE A 80 9.14 -17.54 -4.11
N GLY A 81 9.11 -17.43 -2.79
CA GLY A 81 7.87 -17.38 -2.00
C GLY A 81 7.98 -16.48 -0.78
N MET A 82 6.83 -16.00 -0.32
CA MET A 82 6.71 -15.16 0.87
C MET A 82 5.40 -15.47 1.58
N LYS A 83 5.44 -15.52 2.91
CA LYS A 83 4.27 -15.54 3.77
C LYS A 83 4.13 -14.18 4.45
N LEU A 84 2.96 -13.58 4.35
CA LEU A 84 2.61 -12.31 4.98
C LEU A 84 1.49 -12.55 5.99
N CYS A 85 1.69 -12.11 7.22
CA CYS A 85 0.71 -12.23 8.27
C CYS A 85 0.25 -10.86 8.73
N ILE A 86 -1.06 -10.65 8.85
CA ILE A 86 -1.66 -9.36 9.22
C ILE A 86 -2.74 -9.64 10.26
N ALA A 87 -2.62 -9.01 11.41
CA ALA A 87 -3.58 -9.14 12.51
C ALA A 87 -3.64 -7.87 13.34
N MET A 88 -4.67 -7.75 14.18
CA MET A 88 -4.72 -6.67 15.18
C MET A 88 -3.57 -6.82 16.17
N ALA A 89 -2.91 -5.70 16.47
CA ALA A 89 -1.92 -5.66 17.54
C ALA A 89 -2.63 -5.75 18.91
N PRO A 90 -2.13 -6.60 19.83
CA PRO A 90 -2.75 -6.78 21.13
C PRO A 90 -2.67 -5.49 21.95
N GLY A 91 -3.79 -5.06 22.53
CA GLY A 91 -3.84 -3.90 23.43
C GLY A 91 -3.94 -2.52 22.76
N SER A 92 -4.05 -2.44 21.43
CA SER A 92 -4.25 -1.18 20.70
C SER A 92 -5.39 -1.29 19.68
N SER A 93 -6.42 -0.45 19.82
CA SER A 93 -7.63 -0.49 18.98
C SER A 93 -7.48 0.16 17.59
N GLY A 94 -6.24 0.33 17.09
CA GLY A 94 -5.98 1.02 15.82
C GLY A 94 -4.64 0.68 15.17
N SER A 95 -3.95 -0.35 15.66
CA SER A 95 -2.67 -0.81 15.12
C SER A 95 -2.76 -2.24 14.65
N LEU A 96 -2.15 -2.52 13.51
CA LEU A 96 -1.98 -3.85 12.95
C LEU A 96 -0.57 -4.32 13.24
N ARG A 97 -0.40 -5.57 13.67
CA ARG A 97 0.89 -6.26 13.56
C ARG A 97 0.99 -6.92 12.20
N VAL A 98 2.13 -6.76 11.57
CA VAL A 98 2.44 -7.33 10.26
C VAL A 98 3.74 -8.12 10.37
N GLY A 99 3.70 -9.37 9.95
CA GLY A 99 4.85 -10.27 9.91
C GLY A 99 5.16 -10.68 8.48
N LEU A 100 6.41 -10.53 8.05
CA LEU A 100 6.89 -10.96 6.74
C LEU A 100 7.89 -12.10 6.91
N PHE A 101 7.60 -13.21 6.22
CA PHE A 101 8.40 -14.42 6.19
C PHE A 101 8.81 -14.70 4.75
N ILE A 102 10.10 -14.97 4.53
CA ILE A 102 10.62 -15.38 3.23
C ILE A 102 10.75 -16.89 3.23
N CYS A 103 10.08 -17.54 2.28
CA CYS A 103 10.19 -18.98 2.08
C CYS A 103 11.48 -19.27 1.30
N SER A 104 12.57 -19.59 1.99
CA SER A 104 13.90 -19.82 1.42
C SER A 104 14.01 -21.05 0.53
N VAL A 105 13.10 -22.02 0.72
CA VAL A 105 13.04 -23.30 -0.01
C VAL A 105 11.78 -23.45 -0.87
N GLY A 106 11.00 -22.37 -1.02
CA GLY A 106 9.72 -22.38 -1.75
C GLY A 106 8.51 -22.67 -0.86
N ILE A 107 7.36 -22.87 -1.50
CA ILE A 107 6.05 -23.03 -0.84
C ILE A 107 5.48 -24.42 -1.11
N GLY A 108 4.60 -24.90 -0.23
CA GLY A 108 3.82 -26.13 -0.43
C GLY A 108 2.54 -26.12 0.39
N GLU A 109 1.45 -26.71 -0.12
CA GLU A 109 0.13 -26.82 0.53
C GLU A 109 -0.25 -25.62 1.43
N HIS A 110 -0.06 -24.40 0.90
CA HIS A 110 -0.37 -23.12 1.56
C HIS A 110 0.52 -22.68 2.74
N ASP A 111 1.71 -23.25 2.91
CA ASP A 111 2.73 -22.75 3.84
C ASP A 111 4.11 -22.62 3.17
N CYS A 112 5.04 -21.91 3.82
CA CYS A 112 6.46 -22.04 3.48
C CYS A 112 6.93 -23.47 3.79
N LEU A 113 7.71 -24.07 2.89
CA LEU A 113 8.27 -25.41 3.11
C LEU A 113 9.21 -25.42 4.35
N PRO A 114 9.31 -26.56 5.06
CA PRO A 114 9.63 -26.62 6.50
C PRO A 114 11.09 -26.33 6.91
N VAL A 115 11.89 -25.68 6.08
CA VAL A 115 13.29 -25.34 6.39
C VAL A 115 13.42 -23.93 6.98
N ASP A 116 12.32 -23.21 7.17
CA ASP A 116 12.32 -21.77 7.48
C ASP A 116 11.90 -21.38 8.90
N PRO A 117 12.37 -20.22 9.40
CA PRO A 117 12.35 -19.87 10.81
C PRO A 117 10.95 -19.74 11.40
N PHE A 118 10.82 -20.15 12.67
CA PHE A 118 9.62 -19.97 13.49
C PHE A 118 9.21 -18.49 13.65
N PHE A 119 10.15 -17.56 13.45
CA PHE A 119 9.94 -16.12 13.58
C PHE A 119 9.95 -15.41 12.22
N PRO A 120 9.13 -14.35 12.06
CA PRO A 120 9.16 -13.52 10.86
C PRO A 120 10.55 -12.93 10.61
N ASN A 121 10.93 -12.80 9.34
CA ASN A 121 12.14 -12.08 8.94
C ASN A 121 12.05 -10.59 9.29
N MET A 122 10.83 -10.02 9.27
CA MET A 122 10.55 -8.66 9.69
C MET A 122 9.17 -8.60 10.32
N THR A 123 9.05 -7.85 11.41
CA THR A 123 7.77 -7.58 12.06
C THR A 123 7.64 -6.08 12.27
N VAL A 124 6.45 -5.54 11.98
CA VAL A 124 6.14 -4.13 12.20
C VAL A 124 4.76 -3.97 12.82
N HIS A 125 4.58 -2.93 13.64
CA HIS A 125 3.29 -2.43 14.06
C HIS A 125 2.94 -1.22 13.19
N SER A 126 1.78 -1.24 12.56
CA SER A 126 1.30 -0.18 11.67
C SER A 126 0.01 0.41 12.21
N SER A 127 0.07 1.67 12.64
CA SER A 127 -1.08 2.45 13.07
C SER A 127 -1.53 3.40 11.97
N PHE A 128 -2.84 3.49 11.75
CA PHE A 128 -3.41 4.34 10.70
C PHE A 128 -4.27 5.43 11.33
N PHE A 129 -4.20 6.64 10.77
CA PHE A 129 -4.94 7.81 11.22
C PHE A 129 -5.54 8.54 10.03
N THR A 130 -6.74 9.07 10.21
CA THR A 130 -7.38 9.97 9.25
C THR A 130 -7.13 11.42 9.66
N ARG A 131 -6.83 12.27 8.67
CA ARG A 131 -6.55 13.70 8.85
C ARG A 131 -7.05 14.50 7.66
N GLN A 132 -7.24 15.80 7.84
CA GLN A 132 -7.33 16.75 6.74
C GLN A 132 -6.08 17.61 6.75
N VAL A 133 -5.56 17.89 5.54
CA VAL A 133 -4.36 18.71 5.38
C VAL A 133 -4.52 19.70 4.24
N THR A 134 -3.78 20.79 4.29
CA THR A 134 -3.58 21.62 3.11
C THR A 134 -2.39 21.10 2.31
N ILE A 135 -2.57 20.87 1.01
CA ILE A 135 -1.46 20.54 0.10
C ILE A 135 -1.25 21.64 -0.93
N VAL A 136 0.01 21.85 -1.31
CA VAL A 136 0.38 22.58 -2.52
C VAL A 136 1.03 21.58 -3.47
N ALA A 137 0.47 21.44 -4.65
CA ALA A 137 0.94 20.53 -5.68
C ALA A 137 1.39 21.28 -6.92
N SER A 138 2.40 20.74 -7.60
CA SER A 138 2.88 21.26 -8.88
C SER A 138 2.04 20.70 -10.02
N ARG A 139 1.56 21.59 -10.91
CA ARG A 139 0.76 21.20 -12.08
C ARG A 139 1.59 20.53 -13.18
N SER A 140 2.89 20.78 -13.24
CA SER A 140 3.75 20.29 -14.33
C SER A 140 4.11 18.81 -14.19
N ASN A 141 4.15 18.30 -12.97
CA ASN A 141 4.64 16.96 -12.65
C ASN A 141 3.80 16.22 -11.60
N TYR A 142 2.67 16.81 -11.19
CA TYR A 142 1.72 16.21 -10.24
C TYR A 142 2.36 15.80 -8.90
N SER A 143 3.39 16.54 -8.44
CA SER A 143 4.05 16.24 -7.16
C SER A 143 3.57 17.15 -6.05
N ILE A 144 3.47 16.62 -4.82
CA ILE A 144 3.25 17.43 -3.62
C ILE A 144 4.52 18.24 -3.35
N VAL A 145 4.40 19.56 -3.39
CA VAL A 145 5.50 20.50 -3.13
C VAL A 145 5.55 20.87 -1.66
N SER A 146 4.38 21.02 -1.02
CA SER A 146 4.29 21.26 0.41
C SER A 146 3.01 20.72 1.02
N VAL A 147 3.09 20.45 2.33
CA VAL A 147 1.96 20.08 3.18
C VAL A 147 1.94 21.06 4.35
N GLY A 148 0.79 21.69 4.58
CA GLY A 148 0.54 22.61 5.69
C GLY A 148 -0.79 22.27 6.38
N ASP A 149 -1.13 23.02 7.43
CA ASP A 149 -2.41 22.97 8.15
C ASP A 149 -2.96 21.55 8.35
N LYS A 150 -2.47 20.83 9.37
CA LYS A 150 -2.88 19.44 9.65
C LYS A 150 -3.87 19.41 10.81
N THR A 151 -5.05 18.81 10.61
CA THR A 151 -5.97 18.53 11.73
C THR A 151 -5.39 17.50 12.70
N ASP A 152 -5.92 17.39 13.91
CA ASP A 152 -5.50 16.33 14.84
C ASP A 152 -5.69 14.93 14.23
N PRO A 153 -4.79 13.97 14.52
CA PRO A 153 -4.89 12.60 14.02
C PRO A 153 -6.04 11.85 14.67
N ALA A 154 -7.02 11.42 13.88
CA ALA A 154 -8.09 10.54 14.33
C ALA A 154 -7.73 9.08 14.02
N PRO A 155 -7.59 8.19 15.03
CA PRO A 155 -7.25 6.79 14.80
C PRO A 155 -8.24 6.10 13.87
N TYR A 156 -7.74 5.29 12.95
CA TYR A 156 -8.57 4.42 12.13
C TYR A 156 -9.00 3.20 12.96
N ASN A 157 -10.32 3.01 13.07
CA ASN A 157 -10.89 1.90 13.82
C ASN A 157 -10.97 0.68 12.90
N TRP A 158 -10.00 -0.23 13.04
CA TRP A 158 -9.99 -1.48 12.29
C TRP A 158 -11.08 -2.43 12.80
N GLU A 159 -12.02 -2.77 11.93
CA GLU A 159 -12.94 -3.89 12.16
C GLU A 159 -12.40 -5.17 11.50
N ALA A 160 -12.88 -6.34 11.92
CA ALA A 160 -12.47 -7.62 11.34
C ALA A 160 -12.65 -7.66 9.81
N ARG A 161 -13.77 -7.09 9.31
CA ARG A 161 -14.05 -6.98 7.87
C ARG A 161 -13.01 -6.13 7.12
N ASP A 162 -12.46 -5.10 7.76
CA ASP A 162 -11.51 -4.19 7.13
C ASP A 162 -10.15 -4.88 6.99
N ILE A 163 -9.78 -5.69 7.99
CA ILE A 163 -8.58 -6.52 7.95
C ILE A 163 -8.69 -7.57 6.84
N ASP A 164 -9.84 -8.25 6.73
CA ASP A 164 -10.07 -9.24 5.66
C ASP A 164 -10.04 -8.60 4.26
N ALA A 165 -10.62 -7.41 4.11
CA ALA A 165 -10.54 -6.64 2.87
C ALA A 165 -9.09 -6.24 2.55
N TYR A 166 -8.34 -5.79 3.56
CA TYR A 166 -6.93 -5.41 3.41
C TYR A 166 -6.04 -6.60 3.05
N ARG A 167 -6.27 -7.77 3.65
CA ARG A 167 -5.62 -9.05 3.26
C ARG A 167 -5.98 -9.46 1.84
N THR A 168 -7.23 -9.28 1.44
CA THR A 168 -7.68 -9.54 0.07
C THR A 168 -6.96 -8.65 -0.94
N ALA A 169 -6.72 -7.38 -0.61
CA ALA A 169 -5.90 -6.50 -1.44
C ALA A 169 -4.46 -7.02 -1.62
N PHE A 170 -3.85 -7.58 -0.56
CA PHE A 170 -2.54 -8.24 -0.68
C PHE A 170 -2.58 -9.53 -1.49
N ARG A 171 -3.64 -10.34 -1.35
CA ARG A 171 -3.83 -11.55 -2.18
C ARG A 171 -3.88 -11.22 -3.66
N TRP A 172 -4.41 -10.06 -4.01
CA TRP A 172 -4.36 -9.59 -5.38
C TRP A 172 -2.98 -9.03 -5.76
N LEU A 173 -2.40 -8.17 -4.92
CA LEU A 173 -1.16 -7.45 -5.22
C LEU A 173 0.07 -8.36 -5.33
N LEU A 174 0.17 -9.37 -4.47
CA LEU A 174 1.35 -10.23 -4.31
C LEU A 174 1.25 -11.55 -5.09
N ASN A 175 0.08 -11.85 -5.66
CA ASN A 175 -0.13 -13.05 -6.45
C ASN A 175 0.39 -12.88 -7.89
N TYR A 176 1.71 -12.96 -8.02
CA TYR A 176 2.40 -12.82 -9.30
C TYR A 176 2.04 -13.92 -10.30
N THR A 177 1.63 -15.11 -9.83
CA THR A 177 1.25 -16.22 -10.72
C THR A 177 -0.08 -15.94 -11.41
N ALA A 178 -1.09 -15.47 -10.67
CA ALA A 178 -2.36 -15.04 -11.26
C ALA A 178 -2.20 -13.84 -12.20
N ALA A 179 -1.28 -12.92 -11.89
CA ALA A 179 -0.99 -11.77 -12.74
C ALA A 179 -0.15 -12.12 -13.98
N GLY A 180 0.34 -13.35 -14.11
CA GLY A 180 1.25 -13.76 -15.20
C GLY A 180 2.60 -13.06 -15.16
N ILE A 181 3.02 -12.56 -13.99
CA ILE A 181 4.29 -11.88 -13.78
C ILE A 181 5.36 -12.95 -13.49
N PRO A 182 6.48 -12.99 -14.23
CA PRO A 182 7.58 -13.89 -13.90
C PRO A 182 8.09 -13.67 -12.47
N ALA A 183 8.38 -14.75 -11.73
CA ALA A 183 8.77 -14.64 -10.33
C ALA A 183 9.95 -13.68 -10.05
N PRO A 184 11.03 -13.62 -10.86
CA PRO A 184 12.12 -12.65 -10.67
C PRO A 184 11.71 -11.18 -10.88
N SER A 185 10.53 -10.93 -11.45
CA SER A 185 9.96 -9.58 -11.61
C SER A 185 8.88 -9.27 -10.57
N SER A 186 8.58 -10.21 -9.67
CA SER A 186 7.58 -10.03 -8.62
C SER A 186 8.12 -9.15 -7.48
N THR A 187 7.22 -8.53 -6.72
CA THR A 187 7.57 -7.79 -5.50
C THR A 187 8.26 -8.67 -4.46
N ILE A 188 7.97 -9.97 -4.47
CA ILE A 188 8.54 -10.94 -3.53
C ILE A 188 10.04 -11.11 -3.75
N GLU A 189 10.52 -11.00 -5.00
CA GLU A 189 11.94 -11.16 -5.35
C GLU A 189 12.84 -10.17 -4.60
N ILE A 190 12.36 -8.94 -4.38
CA ILE A 190 13.08 -7.89 -3.65
C ILE A 190 13.47 -8.38 -2.26
N PHE A 191 12.54 -9.04 -1.57
CA PHE A 191 12.78 -9.56 -0.22
C PHE A 191 13.50 -10.91 -0.25
N TYR A 192 13.23 -11.75 -1.25
CA TYR A 192 13.87 -13.05 -1.40
C TYR A 192 15.38 -12.93 -1.62
N THR A 193 15.81 -12.09 -2.55
CA THR A 193 17.23 -11.88 -2.88
C THR A 193 18.01 -11.21 -1.76
N ALA A 194 17.35 -10.31 -1.03
CA ALA A 194 17.94 -9.55 0.07
C ALA A 194 17.65 -10.17 1.46
N ARG A 195 17.20 -11.43 1.54
CA ARG A 195 16.79 -12.08 2.80
C ARG A 195 17.83 -12.03 3.91
N ASN A 196 19.12 -12.10 3.57
CA ASN A 196 20.20 -12.00 4.56
C ASN A 196 20.26 -10.61 5.20
N GLN A 197 19.86 -9.55 4.49
CA GLN A 197 19.85 -8.18 4.99
C GLN A 197 18.68 -7.92 5.96
N LEU A 198 17.61 -8.72 5.90
CA LEU A 198 16.49 -8.67 6.87
C LEU A 198 16.93 -9.06 8.29
N SER A 199 18.03 -9.82 8.42
CA SER A 199 18.54 -10.27 9.72
C SER A 199 19.18 -9.17 10.59
N SER A 200 19.47 -7.99 10.03
CA SER A 200 20.11 -6.89 10.76
C SER A 200 19.51 -5.53 10.44
N ARG A 201 19.25 -4.73 11.48
CA ARG A 201 18.75 -3.34 11.36
C ARG A 201 19.69 -2.42 10.59
N SER A 202 21.01 -2.66 10.67
CA SER A 202 21.99 -1.84 9.94
C SER A 202 21.96 -2.07 8.43
N THR A 203 21.37 -3.18 7.97
CA THR A 203 21.31 -3.57 6.56
C THR A 203 19.89 -3.57 6.01
N SER A 204 18.87 -3.64 6.87
CA SER A 204 17.47 -3.77 6.45
C SER A 204 16.79 -2.46 6.04
N GLY A 205 17.49 -1.32 6.04
CA GLY A 205 16.88 0.00 5.85
C GLY A 205 16.03 0.12 4.57
N ILE A 206 16.56 -0.30 3.43
CA ILE A 206 15.83 -0.29 2.14
C ILE A 206 14.64 -1.24 2.18
N LEU A 207 14.82 -2.44 2.72
CA LEU A 207 13.75 -3.44 2.82
C LEU A 207 12.63 -3.00 3.77
N THR A 208 12.98 -2.32 4.85
CA THR A 208 12.02 -1.73 5.79
C THR A 208 11.18 -0.67 5.07
N GLN A 209 11.82 0.20 4.30
CA GLN A 209 11.11 1.17 3.47
C GLN A 209 10.20 0.50 2.42
N ASN A 210 10.62 -0.62 1.85
CA ASN A 210 9.81 -1.41 0.92
C ASN A 210 8.60 -2.05 1.61
N VAL A 211 8.74 -2.56 2.83
CA VAL A 211 7.61 -3.03 3.64
C VAL A 211 6.66 -1.87 3.93
N HIS A 212 7.16 -0.70 4.31
CA HIS A 212 6.31 0.48 4.53
C HIS A 212 5.54 0.85 3.25
N GLY A 213 6.19 0.82 2.09
CA GLY A 213 5.54 1.07 0.80
C GLY A 213 4.47 0.04 0.47
N LEU A 214 4.77 -1.24 0.72
CA LEU A 214 3.85 -2.35 0.55
C LEU A 214 2.62 -2.22 1.45
N LEU A 215 2.76 -1.70 2.67
CA LEU A 215 1.63 -1.48 3.60
C LEU A 215 0.80 -0.24 3.24
N VAL A 216 1.45 0.89 2.96
CA VAL A 216 0.74 2.13 2.60
C VAL A 216 -0.09 1.95 1.33
N PHE A 217 0.47 1.27 0.32
CA PHE A 217 -0.07 1.34 -1.03
C PHE A 217 -1.47 0.75 -1.18
N PRO A 218 -1.78 -0.48 -0.73
CA PRO A 218 -3.12 -1.03 -0.82
C PRO A 218 -4.12 -0.20 -0.03
N PHE A 219 -3.73 0.29 1.15
CA PHE A 219 -4.60 1.14 1.96
C PHE A 219 -4.98 2.41 1.20
N TRP A 220 -4.01 3.06 0.55
CA TRP A 220 -4.24 4.24 -0.27
C TRP A 220 -5.04 3.94 -1.54
N LEU A 221 -4.71 2.87 -2.26
CA LEU A 221 -5.31 2.53 -3.54
C LEU A 221 -6.81 2.24 -3.36
N PHE A 222 -7.14 1.42 -2.38
CA PHE A 222 -8.51 0.97 -2.11
C PHE A 222 -9.27 1.89 -1.13
N ASN A 223 -8.69 3.01 -0.71
CA ASN A 223 -9.39 3.97 0.13
C ASN A 223 -10.56 4.63 -0.61
N VAL A 224 -11.63 4.94 0.11
CA VAL A 224 -12.78 5.71 -0.38
C VAL A 224 -12.41 7.11 -0.87
N ASN A 225 -11.32 7.71 -0.40
CA ASN A 225 -10.85 9.02 -0.87
C ASN A 225 -10.03 8.91 -2.17
N ASN A 226 -9.86 7.70 -2.72
CA ASN A 226 -9.09 7.45 -3.93
C ASN A 226 -9.90 6.58 -4.92
N TRP A 227 -9.36 5.45 -5.38
CA TRP A 227 -10.02 4.57 -6.35
C TRP A 227 -11.09 3.66 -5.74
N GLY A 228 -11.18 3.58 -4.41
CA GLY A 228 -12.23 2.84 -3.71
C GLY A 228 -13.62 3.49 -3.80
N ASN A 229 -13.72 4.74 -4.23
CA ASN A 229 -15.01 5.39 -4.48
C ASN A 229 -15.48 5.18 -5.92
N THR A 230 -16.33 4.17 -6.09
CA THR A 230 -16.94 3.80 -7.37
C THR A 230 -17.83 4.90 -7.95
N GLU A 231 -18.44 5.77 -7.13
CA GLU A 231 -19.24 6.91 -7.60
C GLU A 231 -18.35 8.00 -8.22
N ALA A 232 -17.24 8.34 -7.56
CA ALA A 232 -16.24 9.27 -8.09
C ALA A 232 -15.58 8.71 -9.37
N TYR A 233 -15.35 7.40 -9.43
CA TYR A 233 -14.89 6.71 -10.64
C TYR A 233 -15.90 6.84 -11.79
N ASN A 234 -17.18 6.58 -11.53
CA ASN A 234 -18.25 6.67 -12.53
C ASN A 234 -18.45 8.11 -13.05
N LEU A 235 -18.31 9.13 -12.19
CA LEU A 235 -18.38 10.53 -12.59
C LEU A 235 -17.23 10.93 -13.53
N ARG A 236 -16.03 10.35 -13.38
CA ARG A 236 -14.89 10.59 -14.27
C ARG A 236 -15.06 10.00 -15.67
N MET A 237 -15.75 8.86 -15.81
CA MET A 237 -16.09 8.30 -17.13
C MET A 237 -17.04 9.22 -17.92
N GLN A 238 -17.88 10.00 -17.25
CA GLN A 238 -18.83 10.90 -17.90
C GLN A 238 -18.23 12.25 -18.30
N ALA A 239 -17.18 12.71 -17.61
CA ALA A 239 -16.53 14.01 -17.86
C ALA A 239 -15.39 13.95 -18.90
N SER A 240 -14.96 12.76 -19.33
CA SER A 240 -13.87 12.59 -20.31
C SER A 240 -14.40 12.52 -21.76
N PRO A 241 -13.76 13.17 -22.75
CA PRO A 241 -14.21 13.11 -24.13
C PRO A 241 -14.07 11.67 -24.66
N ARG A 242 -15.21 10.98 -24.78
CA ARG A 242 -15.45 9.70 -25.47
C ARG A 242 -14.19 8.84 -25.69
N PHE A 243 -13.74 8.18 -24.64
CA PHE A 243 -13.19 6.84 -24.75
C PHE A 243 -14.13 5.91 -23.98
N GLY A 244 -14.94 5.16 -24.74
CA GLY A 244 -15.90 4.24 -24.15
C GLY A 244 -15.19 3.07 -23.48
N PHE A 245 -15.37 2.94 -22.16
CA PHE A 245 -15.12 1.71 -21.43
C PHE A 245 -16.21 1.57 -20.37
N GLY A 246 -16.95 0.46 -20.44
CA GLY A 246 -18.08 0.17 -19.56
C GLY A 246 -17.65 -0.63 -18.34
N GLY A 247 -18.32 -0.36 -17.21
CA GLY A 247 -18.20 -1.09 -15.95
C GLY A 247 -16.91 -0.76 -15.17
N ALA A 248 -16.95 -0.91 -13.85
CA ALA A 248 -15.73 -0.94 -13.04
C ALA A 248 -14.91 -2.16 -13.46
N SER A 249 -14.10 -1.94 -14.47
CA SER A 249 -13.17 -2.88 -15.05
C SER A 249 -11.89 -2.09 -15.23
N LEU A 250 -10.84 -2.49 -14.51
CA LEU A 250 -9.47 -1.98 -14.69
C LEU A 250 -8.89 -2.48 -16.03
N ILE A 251 -9.66 -2.44 -17.11
CA ILE A 251 -9.18 -2.65 -18.48
C ILE A 251 -8.54 -1.32 -18.89
N GLY A 252 -7.27 -1.10 -18.53
CA GLY A 252 -6.53 0.01 -19.15
C GLY A 252 -5.21 0.42 -18.52
N LEU A 253 -4.98 0.18 -17.24
CA LEU A 253 -3.66 0.50 -16.64
C LEU A 253 -2.78 -0.74 -16.70
N SER A 254 -2.06 -0.95 -17.81
CA SER A 254 -1.23 -2.15 -17.96
C SER A 254 -0.13 -2.27 -16.88
N TRP A 255 0.24 -1.16 -16.22
CA TRP A 255 1.28 -1.12 -15.18
C TRP A 255 1.03 0.03 -14.19
N VAL A 256 1.09 -0.23 -12.89
CA VAL A 256 1.29 0.80 -11.86
C VAL A 256 2.75 0.74 -11.43
N VAL A 257 3.52 1.78 -11.74
CA VAL A 257 4.92 1.88 -11.33
C VAL A 257 5.00 2.63 -10.01
N LEU A 258 5.20 1.90 -8.91
CA LEU A 258 5.58 2.47 -7.62
C LEU A 258 7.09 2.68 -7.59
N SER A 259 7.54 3.94 -7.52
CA SER A 259 8.93 4.22 -7.17
C SER A 259 9.12 4.05 -5.66
N VAL A 260 9.80 2.98 -5.26
CA VAL A 260 10.21 2.76 -3.86
C VAL A 260 11.74 2.84 -3.77
N GLY A 261 12.28 4.06 -3.98
CA GLY A 261 13.73 4.29 -3.91
C GLY A 261 14.39 4.23 -5.29
N ILE A 262 15.58 3.61 -5.38
CA ILE A 262 16.33 3.40 -6.64
C ILE A 262 15.66 2.31 -7.51
N ASP A 263 14.80 1.49 -6.91
CA ASP A 263 14.08 0.41 -7.58
C ASP A 263 12.66 0.84 -7.99
N PHE A 264 12.28 0.40 -9.20
CA PHE A 264 10.93 0.56 -9.73
C PHE A 264 10.13 -0.70 -9.40
N LEU A 265 9.08 -0.57 -8.60
CA LEU A 265 8.08 -1.61 -8.40
C LEU A 265 7.03 -1.47 -9.52
N CYS A 266 7.15 -2.27 -10.58
CA CYS A 266 6.16 -2.36 -11.63
C CYS A 266 5.09 -3.39 -11.24
N ILE A 267 3.93 -2.95 -10.79
CA ILE A 267 2.77 -3.81 -10.57
C ILE A 267 2.05 -3.94 -11.91
N GLY A 268 2.12 -5.12 -12.54
CA GLY A 268 1.30 -5.42 -13.71
C GLY A 268 -0.15 -5.65 -13.29
N LEU A 269 -1.10 -4.90 -13.84
CA LEU A 269 -2.52 -5.21 -13.67
C LEU A 269 -2.85 -6.32 -14.67
N GLY A 270 -2.96 -7.55 -14.18
CA GLY A 270 -3.29 -8.71 -15.01
C GLY A 270 -4.58 -8.49 -15.80
N LYS A 271 -4.61 -8.99 -17.04
CA LYS A 271 -5.83 -8.97 -17.86
C LYS A 271 -6.84 -9.97 -17.32
N GLY A 272 -7.98 -9.45 -16.90
CA GLY A 272 -9.25 -10.17 -16.95
C GLY A 272 -9.62 -10.89 -15.67
N GLU A 273 -10.24 -10.15 -14.75
CA GLU A 273 -11.33 -10.66 -13.92
C GLU A 273 -12.17 -9.46 -13.46
N THR A 274 -13.47 -9.49 -13.76
CA THR A 274 -14.45 -8.49 -13.31
C THR A 274 -14.98 -8.90 -11.95
N TRP A 275 -14.70 -8.10 -10.92
CA TRP A 275 -15.26 -8.28 -9.59
C TRP A 275 -16.20 -7.11 -9.27
N SER A 276 -17.47 -7.42 -9.01
CA SER A 276 -18.45 -6.47 -8.50
C SER A 276 -18.49 -6.56 -6.98
N VAL A 277 -18.10 -5.49 -6.29
CA VAL A 277 -18.41 -5.31 -4.87
C VAL A 277 -19.81 -4.71 -4.80
N GLU A 278 -20.83 -5.54 -4.56
CA GLU A 278 -22.17 -5.06 -4.24
C GLU A 278 -22.17 -4.49 -2.81
N ARG A 279 -22.67 -3.27 -2.63
CA ARG A 279 -23.00 -2.74 -1.30
C ARG A 279 -24.19 -3.55 -0.75
N PRO A 280 -24.20 -3.95 0.52
CA PRO A 280 -25.45 -4.30 1.18
C PRO A 280 -26.28 -3.01 1.34
N GLU A 281 -27.58 -3.10 1.07
CA GLU A 281 -28.58 -2.08 1.39
C GLU A 281 -28.62 -1.74 2.89
#